data_AF-A0A520IY06-F1
#
_entry.id   AF-A0A520IY06-F1
#
_cell.length_a   1.000
_cell.length_b   1.000
_cell.length_c   1.000
_cell.angle_alpha   90.00
_cell.angle_beta   90.00
_cell.angle_gamma   90.00
#
_symmetry.space_group_name_H-M   'P 1'
#
loop_
_entity.id
_entity.type
_entity.pdbx_description
1 polymer ?
#
loop_
_entity_poly.entity_id
_entity_poly.type
_entity_poly.pdbx_seq_one_letter_code
_entity_poly.pdbx_strand_id
1 'polypeptide(L)'
;MKSIFTFMFCAVGLTLQLNAQTPPPPAATAAAPATKGKEDSRVNSRTIVPESSVVTQHQLTIKGQSVAYKATTGTLPVWDEEGKAIAGLFYTYYERSDVKDRSTRPLVISFNGGPGSASVWMHIAYTGPVVLNIDDEGYPIQPYGYKDNAASILDVADIVYIDPVNTGYSRATSKDVPTNKFFGVRADIKYLAEWLNTFVTRVDRWASPKFLIGESYGTNRVSGLALELQNNQWMYLNGVI
;
A
#
# COMPACT_ATOMS: atom_id res chain seq x y z
N MET A 1 -51.24 37.13 34.48
CA MET A 1 -51.36 37.97 35.69
C MET A 1 -51.18 37.06 36.89
N LYS A 2 -50.13 37.31 37.72
CA LYS A 2 -50.02 37.12 39.19
C LYS A 2 -50.40 35.73 39.76
N SER A 3 -49.72 35.06 40.70
CA SER A 3 -48.67 35.34 41.69
C SER A 3 -48.40 33.95 42.32
N ILE A 4 -47.16 33.44 42.47
CA ILE A 4 -46.23 33.66 43.59
C ILE A 4 -46.53 32.81 44.87
N PHE A 5 -45.44 32.21 45.41
CA PHE A 5 -45.17 31.68 46.79
C PHE A 5 -45.80 30.32 47.18
N THR A 6 -45.17 29.35 47.88
CA THR A 6 -44.04 29.33 48.82
C THR A 6 -43.48 27.90 49.00
N PHE A 7 -42.19 27.81 49.35
CA PHE A 7 -41.42 26.63 49.78
C PHE A 7 -41.99 25.91 51.03
N MET A 8 -41.92 24.58 51.07
CA MET A 8 -41.86 23.85 52.35
C MET A 8 -41.00 22.59 52.23
N PHE A 9 -39.97 22.55 53.09
CA PHE A 9 -39.05 21.44 53.34
C PHE A 9 -39.81 20.25 53.96
N CYS A 10 -39.63 19.05 53.40
CA CYS A 10 -40.01 17.79 54.08
C CYS A 10 -38.74 16.96 54.31
N ALA A 11 -38.34 16.87 55.58
CA ALA A 11 -37.37 15.89 56.05
C ALA A 11 -38.05 14.52 56.11
N VAL A 12 -37.46 13.50 55.49
CA VAL A 12 -37.84 12.10 55.68
C VAL A 12 -36.62 11.33 56.15
N GLY A 13 -36.84 10.57 57.22
CA GLY A 13 -35.84 9.97 58.08
C GLY A 13 -34.98 8.89 57.41
N LEU A 14 -33.74 8.86 57.89
CA LEU A 14 -32.72 7.86 57.61
C LEU A 14 -33.06 6.55 58.32
N THR A 15 -33.49 5.52 57.58
CA THR A 15 -33.50 4.14 58.07
C THR A 15 -32.18 3.47 57.69
N LEU A 16 -31.32 3.26 58.70
CA LEU A 16 -30.11 2.46 58.58
C LEU A 16 -30.49 0.98 58.42
N GLN A 17 -30.31 0.43 57.22
CA GLN A 17 -30.24 -1.02 57.04
C GLN A 17 -28.84 -1.51 57.43
N LEU A 18 -28.79 -2.36 58.46
CA LEU A 18 -27.61 -3.15 58.81
C LEU A 18 -27.39 -4.21 57.72
N ASN A 19 -26.51 -3.92 56.75
CA ASN A 19 -25.95 -4.97 55.90
C ASN A 19 -24.74 -5.57 56.62
N ALA A 20 -24.87 -6.84 57.03
CA ALA A 20 -23.76 -7.65 57.50
C ALA A 20 -22.69 -7.73 56.39
N GLN A 21 -21.51 -7.17 56.67
CA GLN A 21 -20.37 -7.21 55.76
C GLN A 21 -19.81 -8.64 55.68
N THR A 22 -19.77 -9.18 54.47
CA THR A 22 -18.95 -10.36 54.16
C THR A 22 -17.47 -9.98 54.30
N PRO A 23 -16.61 -10.89 54.81
CA PRO A 23 -15.20 -10.58 55.01
C PRO A 23 -14.49 -10.32 53.68
N PRO A 24 -13.51 -9.39 53.65
CA PRO A 24 -12.80 -9.08 52.42
C PRO A 24 -11.97 -10.29 51.95
N PRO A 25 -11.80 -10.48 50.63
CA PRO A 25 -10.93 -11.50 50.10
C PRO A 25 -9.47 -11.25 50.49
N PRO A 26 -8.65 -12.31 50.61
CA PRO A 26 -7.25 -12.18 51.01
C PRO A 26 -6.45 -11.30 50.04
N ALA A 27 -5.56 -10.49 50.60
CA ALA A 27 -4.73 -9.54 49.88
C ALA A 27 -3.99 -10.21 48.71
N ALA A 28 -4.22 -9.70 47.49
CA ALA A 28 -3.51 -10.11 46.31
C ALA A 28 -2.01 -9.89 46.51
N THR A 29 -1.24 -10.96 46.40
CA THR A 29 0.22 -10.94 46.37
C THR A 29 0.64 -9.99 45.25
N ALA A 30 1.45 -8.98 45.58
CA ALA A 30 1.96 -8.01 44.61
C ALA A 30 2.62 -8.76 43.44
N ALA A 31 2.03 -8.64 42.26
CA ALA A 31 2.62 -9.16 41.04
C ALA A 31 3.98 -8.49 40.84
N ALA A 32 5.00 -9.30 40.58
CA ALA A 32 6.32 -8.84 40.18
C ALA A 32 6.18 -7.83 39.02
N PRO A 33 7.02 -6.78 38.95
CA PRO A 33 6.88 -5.77 37.91
C PRO A 33 6.94 -6.44 36.55
N ALA A 34 5.88 -6.24 35.77
CA ALA A 34 5.82 -6.66 34.38
C ALA A 34 7.10 -6.18 33.68
N THR A 35 7.84 -7.12 33.09
CA THR A 35 8.91 -6.80 32.16
C THR A 35 8.33 -5.87 31.11
N LYS A 36 8.77 -4.60 31.11
CA LYS A 36 8.48 -3.67 30.03
C LYS A 36 8.94 -4.36 28.75
N GLY A 37 7.99 -4.88 27.97
CA GLY A 37 8.25 -5.30 26.60
C GLY A 37 8.94 -4.12 25.93
N LYS A 38 10.08 -4.39 25.28
CA LYS A 38 10.71 -3.39 24.42
C LYS A 38 9.63 -2.89 23.46
N GLU A 39 9.17 -1.65 23.65
CA GLU A 39 8.45 -0.93 22.62
C GLU A 39 9.32 -1.00 21.37
N ASP A 40 8.76 -1.60 20.32
CA ASP A 40 9.42 -1.68 19.03
C ASP A 40 9.45 -0.27 18.43
N SER A 41 10.55 0.45 18.68
CA SER A 41 10.79 1.81 18.18
C SER A 41 10.78 1.92 16.65
N ARG A 42 10.63 0.80 15.93
CA ARG A 42 10.44 0.74 14.47
C ARG A 42 9.13 1.38 14.00
N VAL A 43 8.08 1.47 14.82
CA VAL A 43 6.78 2.03 14.39
C VAL A 43 6.87 3.53 14.03
N ASN A 44 7.89 4.24 14.53
CA ASN A 44 8.13 5.66 14.23
C ASN A 44 9.46 5.91 13.50
N SER A 45 10.18 4.87 13.10
CA SER A 45 11.38 5.03 12.29
C SER A 45 10.99 5.28 10.84
N ARG A 46 11.33 6.45 10.31
CA ARG A 46 11.20 6.75 8.86
C ARG A 46 12.30 6.09 8.02
N THR A 47 13.13 5.24 8.61
CA THR A 47 14.18 4.50 7.90
C THR A 47 13.56 3.31 7.19
N ILE A 48 13.67 3.29 5.87
CA ILE A 48 13.16 2.21 5.04
C ILE A 48 14.06 0.97 5.11
N VAL A 49 13.46 -0.21 5.17
CA VAL A 49 14.16 -1.46 4.85
C VAL A 49 14.17 -1.56 3.32
N PRO A 50 15.34 -1.47 2.64
CA PRO A 50 15.37 -1.31 1.18
C PRO A 50 14.83 -2.51 0.41
N GLU A 51 14.90 -3.69 1.02
CA GLU A 51 14.43 -4.93 0.43
C GLU A 51 13.59 -5.73 1.44
N SER A 52 12.33 -5.96 1.09
CA SER A 52 11.40 -6.78 1.87
C SER A 52 10.24 -7.21 0.99
N SER A 53 9.58 -8.32 1.34
CA SER A 53 8.35 -8.73 0.67
C SER A 53 7.47 -9.58 1.56
N VAL A 54 6.16 -9.40 1.42
CA VAL A 54 5.12 -10.25 2.00
C VAL A 54 4.22 -10.73 0.88
N VAL A 55 3.89 -12.01 0.87
CA VAL A 55 3.01 -12.63 -0.13
C VAL A 55 1.76 -13.14 0.56
N THR A 56 0.61 -12.84 -0.03
CA THR A 56 -0.70 -13.35 0.40
C THR A 56 -1.44 -13.95 -0.80
N GLN A 57 -2.39 -14.84 -0.55
CA GLN A 57 -3.17 -15.53 -1.58
C GLN A 57 -4.63 -15.15 -1.45
N HIS A 58 -5.27 -14.90 -2.58
CA HIS A 58 -6.62 -14.36 -2.67
C HIS A 58 -7.35 -14.92 -3.88
N GLN A 59 -8.64 -14.62 -3.98
CA GLN A 59 -9.48 -14.91 -5.12
C GLN A 59 -10.52 -13.81 -5.26
N LEU A 60 -10.88 -13.47 -6.50
CA LEU A 60 -12.02 -12.59 -6.81
C LEU A 60 -12.81 -13.13 -8.00
N THR A 61 -14.01 -12.60 -8.23
CA THR A 61 -14.80 -12.91 -9.44
C THR A 61 -14.73 -11.75 -10.44
N ILE A 62 -14.21 -12.02 -11.64
CA ILE A 62 -14.13 -11.07 -12.77
C ILE A 62 -15.00 -11.62 -13.90
N LYS A 63 -15.99 -10.84 -14.35
CA LYS A 63 -16.91 -11.24 -15.45
C LYS A 63 -17.52 -12.64 -15.26
N GLY A 64 -17.87 -12.99 -14.03
CA GLY A 64 -18.46 -14.30 -13.67
C GLY A 64 -17.47 -15.46 -13.57
N GLN A 65 -16.17 -15.23 -13.76
CA GLN A 65 -15.13 -16.23 -13.58
C GLN A 65 -14.32 -15.99 -12.31
N SER A 66 -14.05 -17.07 -11.59
CA SER A 66 -13.20 -17.02 -10.41
C SER A 66 -11.73 -16.93 -10.83
N VAL A 67 -11.00 -15.94 -10.30
CA VAL A 67 -9.59 -15.67 -10.58
C VAL A 67 -8.82 -15.76 -9.27
N ALA A 68 -8.03 -16.82 -9.11
CA ALA A 68 -7.10 -16.96 -7.99
C ALA A 68 -5.82 -16.17 -8.27
N TYR A 69 -5.30 -15.46 -7.27
CA TYR A 69 -4.11 -14.64 -7.43
C TYR A 69 -3.26 -14.55 -6.15
N LYS A 70 -1.99 -14.21 -6.34
CA LYS A 70 -1.06 -13.81 -5.28
C LYS A 70 -0.95 -12.30 -5.26
N ALA A 71 -0.92 -11.73 -4.07
CA ALA A 71 -0.58 -10.33 -3.85
C ALA A 71 0.77 -10.28 -3.12
N THR A 72 1.77 -9.72 -3.79
CA THR A 72 3.10 -9.48 -3.22
C THR A 72 3.25 -7.98 -2.96
N THR A 73 3.50 -7.59 -1.72
CA THR A 73 3.81 -6.20 -1.36
C THR A 73 5.15 -6.13 -0.67
N GLY A 74 5.87 -5.03 -0.84
CA GLY A 74 7.18 -4.92 -0.24
C GLY A 74 8.00 -3.79 -0.81
N THR A 75 9.29 -3.81 -0.52
CA THR A 75 10.27 -2.85 -1.02
C THR A 75 11.30 -3.58 -1.89
N LEU A 76 11.67 -2.97 -3.01
CA LEU A 76 12.82 -3.38 -3.82
C LEU A 76 13.79 -2.19 -3.92
N PRO A 77 15.09 -2.41 -3.73
CA PRO A 77 16.04 -1.31 -3.61
C PRO A 77 16.37 -0.67 -4.96
N VAL A 78 16.83 0.58 -4.87
CA VAL A 78 17.58 1.27 -5.93
C VAL A 78 19.01 1.36 -5.46
N TRP A 79 19.95 1.04 -6.35
CA TRP A 79 21.38 1.03 -6.05
C TRP A 79 22.08 2.25 -6.64
N ASP A 80 23.18 2.66 -6.02
CA ASP A 80 24.18 3.51 -6.68
C ASP A 80 25.15 2.68 -7.52
N GLU A 81 26.07 3.39 -8.17
CA GLU A 81 27.11 2.85 -9.05
C GLU A 81 28.06 1.89 -8.31
N GLU A 82 28.18 2.01 -6.99
CA GLU A 82 28.97 1.13 -6.12
C GLU A 82 28.18 -0.07 -5.59
N GLY A 83 26.90 -0.21 -5.96
CA GLY A 83 26.03 -1.31 -5.55
C GLY A 83 25.45 -1.17 -4.14
N LYS A 84 25.51 0.03 -3.55
CA LYS A 84 24.89 0.33 -2.25
C LYS A 84 23.44 0.76 -2.46
N ALA A 85 22.54 0.24 -1.63
CA ALA A 85 21.14 0.64 -1.65
C ALA A 85 20.96 2.11 -1.18
N ILE A 86 20.48 2.96 -2.08
CA ILE A 86 20.25 4.40 -1.85
C ILE A 86 18.78 4.75 -1.67
N ALA A 87 17.86 3.87 -2.10
CA ALA A 87 16.43 3.96 -1.79
C ALA A 87 15.78 2.58 -1.75
N GLY A 88 14.58 2.51 -1.18
CA GLY A 88 13.65 1.40 -1.37
C GLY A 88 12.36 1.89 -2.01
N LEU A 89 11.92 1.25 -3.09
CA LEU A 89 10.63 1.52 -3.71
C LEU A 89 9.63 0.50 -3.23
N PHE A 90 8.53 0.98 -2.65
CA PHE A 90 7.38 0.17 -2.36
C PHE A 90 6.66 -0.22 -3.65
N TYR A 91 6.23 -1.47 -3.72
CA TYR A 91 5.44 -1.97 -4.83
C TYR A 91 4.34 -2.90 -4.34
N THR A 92 3.27 -3.00 -5.14
CA THR A 92 2.25 -4.03 -5.02
C THR A 92 2.16 -4.77 -6.35
N TYR A 93 2.43 -6.07 -6.33
CA TYR A 93 2.38 -6.94 -7.51
C TYR A 93 1.28 -7.99 -7.34
N TYR A 94 0.37 -8.02 -8.31
CA TYR A 94 -0.68 -9.01 -8.40
C TYR A 94 -0.41 -9.96 -9.55
N GLU A 95 -0.37 -11.25 -9.21
CA GLU A 95 -0.07 -12.34 -10.13
C GLU A 95 -1.18 -13.38 -10.08
N ARG A 96 -1.79 -13.68 -11.22
CA ARG A 96 -2.75 -14.77 -11.32
C ARG A 96 -2.05 -16.12 -11.08
N SER A 97 -2.58 -16.94 -10.16
CA SER A 97 -1.87 -18.10 -9.59
C SER A 97 -2.20 -19.44 -10.25
N ASP A 98 -3.23 -19.51 -11.08
CA ASP A 98 -3.70 -20.69 -11.81
C ASP A 98 -3.18 -20.76 -13.26
N VAL A 99 -2.22 -19.90 -13.64
CA VAL A 99 -1.62 -19.86 -14.99
C VAL A 99 -0.31 -20.65 -15.02
N LYS A 100 -0.25 -21.69 -15.86
CA LYS A 100 0.95 -22.53 -16.04
C LYS A 100 2.00 -21.88 -16.92
N ASP A 101 1.60 -21.33 -18.06
CA ASP A 101 2.49 -20.64 -18.98
C ASP A 101 2.27 -19.13 -18.91
N ARG A 102 3.27 -18.42 -18.38
CA ARG A 102 3.25 -16.96 -18.22
C ARG A 102 3.92 -16.25 -19.40
N SER A 103 4.52 -16.97 -20.35
CA SER A 103 5.27 -16.38 -21.47
C SER A 103 4.40 -15.54 -22.40
N THR A 104 3.12 -15.87 -22.51
CA THR A 104 2.14 -15.13 -23.32
C THR A 104 1.28 -14.18 -22.50
N ARG A 105 1.35 -14.26 -21.16
CA ARG A 105 0.55 -13.43 -20.26
C ARG A 105 1.21 -12.07 -20.05
N PRO A 106 0.54 -10.96 -20.36
CA PRO A 106 1.12 -9.62 -20.19
C PRO A 106 1.50 -9.31 -18.74
N LEU A 107 2.60 -8.58 -18.58
CA LEU A 107 2.96 -7.85 -17.38
C LEU A 107 2.70 -6.36 -17.63
N VAL A 108 1.76 -5.80 -16.87
CA VAL A 108 1.43 -4.38 -16.88
C VAL A 108 2.18 -3.69 -15.74
N ILE A 109 2.89 -2.62 -16.07
CA ILE A 109 3.68 -1.82 -15.14
C ILE A 109 3.01 -0.46 -15.02
N SER A 110 2.50 -0.17 -13.82
CA SER A 110 1.59 0.94 -13.60
C SER A 110 2.20 2.06 -12.76
N PHE A 111 2.02 3.30 -13.23
CA PHE A 111 2.45 4.50 -12.54
C PHE A 111 1.31 5.52 -12.40
N ASN A 112 1.15 6.04 -11.18
CA ASN A 112 0.22 7.12 -10.90
C ASN A 112 0.83 8.51 -11.20
N GLY A 113 -0.03 9.52 -11.29
CA GLY A 113 0.34 10.93 -11.50
C GLY A 113 0.89 11.67 -10.28
N GLY A 114 0.74 12.99 -10.29
CA GLY A 114 1.32 13.92 -9.31
C GLY A 114 2.14 15.02 -10.00
N PRO A 115 3.48 15.08 -9.88
CA PRO A 115 4.39 14.11 -9.25
C PRO A 115 4.26 14.09 -7.71
N GLY A 116 4.44 12.91 -7.10
CA GLY A 116 4.45 12.77 -5.62
C GLY A 116 3.35 11.88 -5.05
N SER A 117 2.35 11.51 -5.84
CA SER A 117 1.26 10.64 -5.39
C SER A 117 1.70 9.18 -5.38
N ALA A 118 1.26 8.43 -4.37
CA ALA A 118 1.34 6.97 -4.35
C ALA A 118 0.47 6.38 -5.48
N SER A 119 0.61 5.07 -5.72
CA SER A 119 -0.09 4.31 -6.76
C SER A 119 -1.61 4.19 -6.59
N VAL A 120 -2.20 4.97 -5.68
CA VAL A 120 -3.55 4.80 -5.13
C VAL A 120 -4.61 4.72 -6.23
N TRP A 121 -4.69 5.68 -7.16
CA TRP A 121 -5.79 5.68 -8.13
C TRP A 121 -5.68 4.52 -9.12
N MET A 122 -4.48 4.29 -9.64
CA MET A 122 -4.22 3.13 -10.50
C MET A 122 -4.54 1.80 -9.80
N HIS A 123 -4.24 1.70 -8.50
CA HIS A 123 -4.38 0.49 -7.71
C HIS A 123 -5.82 0.23 -7.26
N ILE A 124 -6.46 1.17 -6.57
CA ILE A 124 -7.75 0.96 -5.89
C ILE A 124 -8.92 1.76 -6.50
N ALA A 125 -8.74 2.30 -7.70
CA ALA A 125 -9.83 2.94 -8.48
C ALA A 125 -9.92 2.43 -9.93
N TYR A 126 -8.81 1.98 -10.53
CA TYR A 126 -8.79 1.49 -11.91
C TYR A 126 -8.60 -0.03 -12.03
N THR A 127 -7.36 -0.51 -12.08
CA THR A 127 -7.06 -1.83 -12.66
C THR A 127 -6.86 -2.94 -11.63
N GLY A 128 -6.75 -2.59 -10.34
CA GLY A 128 -6.45 -3.56 -9.28
C GLY A 128 -7.63 -4.45 -8.91
N PRO A 129 -7.42 -5.45 -8.03
CA PRO A 129 -8.45 -6.42 -7.66
C PRO A 129 -9.56 -5.85 -6.77
N VAL A 130 -9.38 -4.64 -6.24
CA VAL A 130 -10.33 -3.99 -5.34
C VAL A 130 -10.56 -2.54 -5.76
N VAL A 131 -11.75 -2.03 -5.46
CA VAL A 131 -12.12 -0.63 -5.65
C VAL A 131 -12.78 -0.06 -4.40
N LEU A 132 -12.64 1.25 -4.19
CA LEU A 132 -13.28 1.94 -3.06
C LEU A 132 -14.81 1.84 -3.11
N ASN A 133 -15.42 1.81 -1.93
CA ASN A 133 -16.85 2.03 -1.78
C ASN A 133 -17.14 3.53 -1.97
N ILE A 134 -17.71 3.88 -3.12
CA ILE A 134 -18.08 5.24 -3.50
C ILE A 134 -19.53 5.28 -4.00
N ASP A 135 -20.15 6.46 -3.92
CA ASP A 135 -21.43 6.75 -4.57
C ASP A 135 -21.26 7.05 -6.08
N ASP A 136 -22.36 7.36 -6.76
CA ASP A 136 -22.39 7.58 -8.21
C ASP A 136 -21.62 8.85 -8.61
N GLU A 137 -21.46 9.79 -7.69
CA GLU A 137 -20.67 11.02 -7.85
C GLU A 137 -19.19 10.84 -7.47
N GLY A 138 -18.81 9.69 -6.91
CA GLY A 138 -17.45 9.32 -6.56
C GLY A 138 -17.01 9.69 -5.14
N TYR A 139 -17.93 10.06 -4.25
CA TYR A 139 -17.62 10.32 -2.84
C TYR A 139 -17.57 9.02 -2.03
N PRO A 140 -16.67 8.93 -1.03
CA PRO A 140 -16.57 7.74 -0.19
C PRO A 140 -17.82 7.59 0.69
N ILE A 141 -18.37 6.37 0.73
CA ILE A 141 -19.56 6.05 1.53
C ILE A 141 -19.19 5.36 2.86
N GLN A 142 -19.98 5.62 3.90
CA GLN A 142 -19.80 4.96 5.21
C GLN A 142 -20.58 3.63 5.30
N PRO A 143 -20.02 2.60 5.97
CA PRO A 143 -18.66 2.55 6.50
C PRO A 143 -17.62 2.52 5.37
N TYR A 144 -16.55 3.31 5.54
CA TYR A 144 -15.49 3.37 4.54
C TYR A 144 -14.84 2.00 4.35
N GLY A 145 -14.56 1.66 3.10
CA GLY A 145 -13.98 0.38 2.77
C GLY A 145 -13.80 0.21 1.27
N TYR A 146 -13.59 -1.04 0.88
CA TYR A 146 -13.42 -1.44 -0.50
C TYR A 146 -14.27 -2.68 -0.79
N LYS A 147 -14.44 -2.97 -2.07
CA LYS A 147 -15.11 -4.16 -2.61
C LYS A 147 -14.29 -4.73 -3.75
N ASP A 148 -14.58 -5.96 -4.14
CA ASP A 148 -13.96 -6.60 -5.30
C ASP A 148 -14.20 -5.78 -6.58
N ASN A 149 -13.16 -5.69 -7.41
CA ASN A 149 -13.22 -5.02 -8.70
C ASN A 149 -13.54 -6.02 -9.80
N ALA A 150 -14.82 -6.14 -10.16
CA ALA A 150 -15.26 -6.98 -11.27
C ALA A 150 -14.73 -6.54 -12.65
N ALA A 151 -14.15 -5.33 -12.75
CA ALA A 151 -13.49 -4.78 -13.93
C ALA A 151 -11.95 -4.85 -13.86
N SER A 152 -11.39 -5.53 -12.86
CA SER A 152 -9.95 -5.75 -12.76
C SER A 152 -9.42 -6.43 -14.02
N ILE A 153 -8.18 -6.09 -14.40
CA ILE A 153 -7.50 -6.69 -15.56
C ILE A 153 -6.86 -8.05 -15.23
N LEU A 154 -6.98 -8.53 -13.99
CA LEU A 154 -6.36 -9.80 -13.56
C LEU A 154 -6.93 -11.03 -14.27
N ASP A 155 -8.03 -10.93 -15.01
CA ASP A 155 -8.44 -11.99 -15.93
C ASP A 155 -7.42 -12.17 -17.07
N VAL A 156 -6.87 -11.07 -17.61
CA VAL A 156 -6.05 -11.05 -18.82
C VAL A 156 -4.56 -10.75 -18.61
N ALA A 157 -4.17 -10.07 -17.53
CA ALA A 157 -2.79 -9.64 -17.29
C ALA A 157 -2.40 -9.70 -15.81
N ASP A 158 -1.11 -9.72 -15.53
CA ASP A 158 -0.58 -9.45 -14.19
C ASP A 158 -0.13 -8.00 -14.12
N ILE A 159 -0.16 -7.40 -12.93
CA ILE A 159 0.08 -5.96 -12.79
C ILE A 159 0.94 -5.63 -11.57
N VAL A 160 1.91 -4.74 -11.76
CA VAL A 160 2.71 -4.14 -10.69
C VAL A 160 2.44 -2.65 -10.59
N TYR A 161 2.15 -2.20 -9.38
CA TYR A 161 2.03 -0.80 -8.98
C TYR A 161 3.30 -0.39 -8.26
N ILE A 162 3.92 0.70 -8.71
CA ILE A 162 5.24 1.14 -8.22
C ILE A 162 5.10 2.54 -7.67
N ASP A 163 5.54 2.73 -6.44
CA ASP A 163 5.66 4.04 -5.82
C ASP A 163 7.10 4.57 -6.05
N PRO A 164 7.31 5.61 -6.88
CA PRO A 164 8.61 6.30 -7.00
C PRO A 164 9.15 6.80 -5.66
N VAL A 165 10.43 7.15 -5.60
CA VAL A 165 11.06 7.66 -4.36
C VAL A 165 10.28 8.88 -3.83
N ASN A 166 10.02 8.88 -2.51
CA ASN A 166 9.21 9.86 -1.78
C ASN A 166 7.70 9.83 -2.05
N THR A 167 7.19 8.86 -2.80
CA THR A 167 5.75 8.59 -2.90
C THR A 167 5.34 7.42 -2.00
N GLY A 168 4.11 7.40 -1.50
CA GLY A 168 3.59 6.30 -0.67
C GLY A 168 4.54 5.90 0.46
N TYR A 169 4.95 4.63 0.46
CA TYR A 169 5.91 4.08 1.43
C TYR A 169 7.38 4.14 0.97
N SER A 170 7.67 4.54 -0.27
CA SER A 170 9.03 4.58 -0.83
C SER A 170 9.87 5.72 -0.25
N ARG A 171 11.10 5.45 0.17
CA ARG A 171 12.00 6.45 0.78
C ARG A 171 13.44 6.21 0.35
N ALA A 172 14.25 7.27 0.39
CA ALA A 172 15.71 7.15 0.40
C ALA A 172 16.19 6.46 1.68
N THR A 173 17.34 5.75 1.62
CA THR A 173 17.88 5.02 2.78
C THR A 173 18.46 5.93 3.85
N SER A 174 18.90 7.13 3.48
CA SER A 174 19.28 8.19 4.40
C SER A 174 19.01 9.58 3.83
N LYS A 175 19.11 10.61 4.67
CA LYS A 175 18.99 12.02 4.25
C LYS A 175 20.19 12.53 3.45
N ASP A 176 21.31 11.81 3.54
CA ASP A 176 22.56 12.19 2.85
C ASP A 176 22.58 11.74 1.40
N VAL A 177 21.64 10.87 1.00
CA VAL A 177 21.48 10.45 -0.40
C VAL A 177 21.09 11.67 -1.24
N PRO A 178 21.88 12.03 -2.26
CA PRO A 178 21.63 13.21 -3.07
C PRO A 178 20.27 13.12 -3.78
N THR A 179 19.43 14.14 -3.55
CA THR A 179 18.05 14.17 -4.08
C THR A 179 18.00 14.26 -5.60
N ASN A 180 19.05 14.79 -6.24
CA ASN A 180 19.18 14.84 -7.70
C ASN A 180 19.35 13.45 -8.35
N LYS A 181 19.62 12.38 -7.58
CA LYS A 181 19.55 10.99 -8.09
C LYS A 181 18.10 10.55 -8.36
N PHE A 182 17.11 11.20 -7.75
CA PHE A 182 15.71 10.80 -7.86
C PHE A 182 14.82 11.88 -8.48
N PHE A 183 15.09 13.15 -8.18
CA PHE A 183 14.20 14.24 -8.57
C PHE A 183 14.68 14.93 -9.84
N GLY A 184 13.79 14.95 -10.82
CA GLY A 184 14.03 15.45 -12.16
C GLY A 184 13.54 14.42 -13.17
N VAL A 185 12.95 14.85 -14.28
CA VAL A 185 12.32 13.97 -15.27
C VAL A 185 13.26 12.82 -15.68
N ARG A 186 14.50 13.16 -16.06
CA ARG A 186 15.50 12.16 -16.48
C ARG A 186 16.04 11.30 -15.35
N ALA A 187 16.23 11.86 -14.16
CA ALA A 187 16.67 11.12 -13.00
C ALA A 187 15.63 10.06 -12.61
N ASP A 188 14.35 10.46 -12.58
CA ASP A 188 13.21 9.58 -12.29
C ASP A 188 13.13 8.42 -13.26
N ILE A 189 13.19 8.71 -14.57
CA ILE A 189 13.18 7.68 -15.62
C ILE A 189 14.36 6.72 -15.48
N LYS A 190 15.58 7.23 -15.26
CA LYS A 190 16.80 6.42 -15.22
C LYS A 190 16.75 5.37 -14.10
N TYR A 191 16.52 5.78 -12.85
CA TYR A 191 16.54 4.83 -11.74
C TYR A 191 15.35 3.87 -11.81
N LEU A 192 14.19 4.32 -12.30
CA LEU A 192 13.02 3.44 -12.47
C LEU A 192 13.26 2.39 -13.55
N ALA A 193 13.99 2.71 -14.62
CA ALA A 193 14.33 1.74 -15.65
C ALA A 193 15.23 0.62 -15.10
N GLU A 194 16.27 0.97 -14.32
CA GLU A 194 17.15 0.02 -13.63
C GLU A 194 16.37 -0.84 -12.62
N TRP A 195 15.45 -0.20 -11.87
CA TRP A 195 14.57 -0.89 -10.93
C TRP A 195 13.66 -1.91 -11.63
N LEU A 196 13.07 -1.53 -12.77
CA LEU A 196 12.21 -2.41 -13.57
C LEU A 196 12.97 -3.59 -14.15
N ASN A 197 14.19 -3.39 -14.63
CA ASN A 197 15.06 -4.48 -15.07
C ASN A 197 15.25 -5.51 -13.95
N THR A 198 15.55 -5.04 -12.74
CA THR A 198 15.73 -5.89 -11.57
C THR A 198 14.44 -6.60 -11.18
N PHE A 199 13.31 -5.88 -11.14
CA PHE A 199 12.00 -6.45 -10.84
C PHE A 199 11.65 -7.58 -11.81
N VAL A 200 11.66 -7.30 -13.12
CA VAL A 200 11.33 -8.28 -14.18
C VAL A 200 12.22 -9.50 -14.13
N THR A 201 13.51 -9.32 -13.83
CA THR A 201 14.46 -10.42 -13.65
C THR A 201 14.08 -11.28 -12.44
N ARG A 202 13.80 -10.67 -11.29
CA ARG A 202 13.50 -11.39 -10.05
C ARG A 202 12.15 -12.11 -10.08
N VAL A 203 11.17 -11.58 -10.80
CA VAL A 203 9.84 -12.22 -10.95
C VAL A 203 9.76 -13.17 -12.15
N ASP A 204 10.86 -13.33 -12.89
CA ASP A 204 10.96 -14.19 -14.07
C ASP A 204 9.90 -13.88 -15.14
N ARG A 205 9.86 -12.60 -15.56
CA ARG A 205 8.88 -12.08 -16.53
C ARG A 205 9.50 -11.54 -17.82
N TRP A 206 10.73 -11.95 -18.13
CA TRP A 206 11.42 -11.54 -19.36
C TRP A 206 10.70 -11.99 -20.62
N ALA A 207 10.11 -13.19 -20.64
CA ALA A 207 9.38 -13.69 -21.80
C ALA A 207 8.01 -13.03 -22.01
N SER A 208 7.41 -12.49 -20.95
CA SER A 208 6.06 -11.92 -21.01
C SER A 208 6.01 -10.66 -21.89
N PRO A 209 4.89 -10.43 -22.61
CA PRO A 209 4.60 -9.13 -23.18
C PRO A 209 4.59 -8.06 -22.07
N LYS A 210 5.20 -6.89 -22.32
CA LYS A 210 5.31 -5.83 -21.31
C LYS A 210 4.59 -4.58 -21.76
N PHE A 211 3.76 -4.04 -20.88
CA PHE A 211 3.04 -2.80 -21.12
C PHE A 211 3.34 -1.81 -20.01
N LEU A 212 3.57 -0.56 -20.37
CA LEU A 212 3.58 0.54 -19.42
C LEU A 212 2.20 1.22 -19.42
N ILE A 213 1.69 1.58 -18.26
CA ILE A 213 0.46 2.39 -18.12
C ILE A 213 0.68 3.54 -17.16
N GLY A 214 0.27 4.75 -17.56
CA GLY A 214 0.51 5.96 -16.77
C GLY A 214 -0.59 7.00 -16.84
N GLU A 215 -1.08 7.45 -15.67
CA GLU A 215 -2.06 8.54 -15.54
C GLU A 215 -1.40 9.86 -15.15
N SER A 216 -1.87 10.99 -15.72
CA SER A 216 -1.37 12.34 -15.43
C SER A 216 0.16 12.44 -15.55
N TYR A 217 0.91 12.79 -14.50
CA TYR A 217 2.38 12.80 -14.56
C TYR A 217 2.97 11.41 -14.83
N GLY A 218 2.24 10.33 -14.53
CA GLY A 218 2.56 8.97 -14.94
C GLY A 218 2.68 8.84 -16.45
N THR A 219 1.94 9.62 -17.25
CA THR A 219 2.06 9.66 -18.71
C THR A 219 3.45 10.13 -19.16
N ASN A 220 4.01 11.15 -18.51
CA ASN A 220 5.39 11.61 -18.77
C ASN A 220 6.40 10.51 -18.43
N ARG A 221 6.18 9.82 -17.32
CA ARG A 221 7.04 8.75 -16.83
C ARG A 221 7.05 7.55 -17.79
N VAL A 222 5.90 7.04 -18.19
CA VAL A 222 5.83 5.88 -19.11
C VAL A 222 6.34 6.21 -20.50
N SER A 223 6.11 7.43 -20.99
CA SER A 223 6.64 7.88 -22.28
C SER A 223 8.18 7.90 -22.28
N GLY A 224 8.79 8.41 -21.20
CA GLY A 224 10.24 8.43 -21.05
C GLY A 224 10.84 7.05 -20.80
N LEU A 225 10.19 6.23 -19.97
CA LEU A 225 10.61 4.85 -19.70
C LEU A 225 10.60 3.99 -20.96
N ALA A 226 9.68 4.21 -21.89
CA ALA A 226 9.65 3.44 -23.13
C ALA A 226 10.98 3.54 -23.90
N LEU A 227 11.55 4.75 -23.99
CA LEU A 227 12.85 4.97 -24.62
C LEU A 227 14.00 4.43 -23.77
N GLU A 228 13.99 4.71 -22.47
CA GLU A 228 15.08 4.34 -21.55
C GLU A 228 15.21 2.81 -21.41
N LEU A 229 14.09 2.10 -21.25
CA LEU A 229 14.07 0.66 -21.12
C LEU A 229 14.62 -0.02 -22.39
N GLN A 230 14.22 0.46 -23.56
CA GLN A 230 14.68 -0.10 -24.83
C GLN A 230 16.18 0.16 -25.03
N ASN A 231 16.63 1.41 -24.87
CA ASN A 231 17.99 1.79 -25.25
C ASN A 231 19.05 1.42 -24.23
N ASN A 232 18.71 1.45 -22.93
CA ASN A 232 19.69 1.29 -21.86
C ASN A 232 19.50 0.01 -21.05
N GLN A 233 18.29 -0.55 -21.01
CA GLN A 233 17.98 -1.77 -20.25
C GLN A 233 17.74 -3.00 -21.13
N TRP A 234 17.80 -2.87 -22.46
CA TRP A 234 17.52 -3.93 -23.44
C TRP A 234 16.15 -4.60 -23.22
N MET A 235 15.20 -3.85 -22.67
CA MET A 235 13.85 -4.31 -22.38
C MET A 235 12.88 -3.69 -23.38
N TYR A 236 12.38 -4.51 -24.29
CA TYR A 236 11.40 -4.11 -25.30
C TYR A 236 9.97 -4.20 -24.76
N LEU A 237 9.14 -3.25 -25.17
CA LEU A 237 7.75 -3.12 -24.76
C LEU A 237 6.81 -3.48 -25.91
N ASN A 238 5.62 -3.97 -25.56
CA ASN A 238 4.54 -4.29 -26.48
C ASN A 238 3.49 -3.17 -26.57
N GLY A 239 3.53 -2.20 -25.66
CA GLY A 239 2.68 -1.02 -25.71
C GLY A 239 2.90 -0.06 -24.54
N VAL A 240 2.40 1.16 -24.74
CA VAL A 240 2.31 2.22 -23.72
C VAL A 240 0.87 2.71 -23.73
N ILE A 241 0.29 2.84 -22.53
CA ILE A 241 -1.11 3.21 -22.29
C ILE A 241 -1.16 4.49 -21.46
#